data_AF-A0A444ZYN3-F1
#
_entry.id   AF-A0A444ZYN3-F1
#
_cell.length_a   1.000
_cell.length_b   1.000
_cell.length_c   1.000
_cell.angle_alpha   90.00
_cell.angle_beta   90.00
_cell.angle_gamma   90.00
#
_symmetry.space_group_name_H-M   'P 1'
#
loop_
_entity.id
_entity.type
_entity.pdbx_description
1 polymer ?
#
loop_
_entity_poly.entity_id
_entity_poly.type
_entity_poly.pdbx_seq_one_letter_code
_entity_poly.pdbx_strand_id
1 'polypeptide(L)'
;MKEYEERVVSLALSRPKLQALTNKLKSVRMTCPLFDTARWVRNLERGYLKMWNLHCSGQRPQHFKVTKNDLEYPYDRYIYIYI
;
A
#
# COMPACT_ATOMS: atom_id res chain seq x y z
N MET A 1 -4.95 -0.99 25.37
CA MET A 1 -5.46 0.32 25.84
C MET A 1 -4.36 1.12 26.52
N LYS A 2 -3.78 0.64 27.63
CA LYS A 2 -2.80 1.38 28.44
C LYS A 2 -1.59 1.93 27.65
N GLU A 3 -0.95 1.13 26.79
CA GLU A 3 0.19 1.59 25.98
C GLU A 3 -0.17 2.75 25.03
N TYR A 4 -1.35 2.69 24.42
CA TYR A 4 -1.83 3.73 23.51
C TYR A 4 -2.01 5.05 24.28
N GLU A 5 -2.68 4.99 25.43
CA GLU A 5 -2.93 6.16 26.30
C GLU A 5 -1.62 6.76 26.84
N GLU A 6 -0.72 5.92 27.35
CA GLU A 6 0.60 6.35 27.83
C GLU A 6 1.39 7.06 26.72
N ARG A 7 1.30 6.57 25.48
CA ARG A 7 1.95 7.19 24.33
C ARG A 7 1.30 8.53 23.97
N VAL A 8 -0.02 8.65 24.03
CA VAL A 8 -0.73 9.93 23.83
C VAL A 8 -0.31 10.95 24.88
N VAL A 9 -0.33 10.58 26.17
CA VAL A 9 0.07 11.47 27.28
C VAL A 9 1.55 11.89 27.14
N SER A 10 2.46 10.96 26.82
CA SER A 10 3.89 11.24 26.61
C SER A 10 4.14 12.24 25.48
N LEU A 11 3.34 12.19 24.41
CA LEU A 11 3.41 13.14 23.30
C LEU A 11 2.78 14.49 23.66
N ALA A 12 1.62 14.49 24.33
CA ALA A 12 0.89 15.69 24.71
C ALA A 12 1.68 16.55 25.70
N LEU A 13 2.38 15.92 26.66
CA LEU A 13 3.19 16.61 27.67
C LEU A 13 4.57 17.06 27.16
N SER A 14 4.95 16.76 25.91
CA SER A 14 6.29 17.05 25.39
C SER A 14 6.27 17.60 23.97
N ARG A 15 6.29 18.94 23.87
CA ARG A 15 6.39 19.65 22.59
C ARG A 15 7.60 19.21 21.73
N PRO A 16 8.82 19.01 22.28
CA PRO A 16 9.95 18.52 21.48
C PRO A 16 9.71 17.13 20.89
N LYS A 17 9.13 16.18 21.64
CA LYS A 17 8.82 14.84 21.14
C LYS A 17 7.78 14.89 20.02
N LEU A 18 6.74 15.70 20.19
CA LEU A 18 5.71 15.90 19.17
C LEU A 18 6.31 16.51 17.89
N GLN A 19 7.15 17.55 18.02
CA GLN A 19 7.85 18.19 16.90
C GLN A 19 8.74 17.19 16.14
N ALA A 20 9.51 16.37 16.86
CA ALA A 20 10.37 15.35 16.28
C ALA A 20 9.56 14.30 15.49
N LEU A 21 8.45 13.82 16.05
CA LEU A 21 7.54 12.89 15.37
C LEU A 21 6.95 13.53 14.10
N THR A 22 6.44 14.75 14.19
CA THR A 22 5.89 15.48 13.04
C THR A 22 6.94 15.69 11.95
N ASN A 23 8.18 16.05 12.31
CA ASN A 23 9.27 16.24 11.36
C ASN A 23 9.63 14.93 10.64
N LYS A 24 9.69 13.82 11.39
CA LYS A 24 9.89 12.48 10.80
C LYS A 24 8.78 12.14 9.81
N LEU A 25 7.51 12.38 10.16
CA LEU A 25 6.39 12.11 9.25
C LEU A 25 6.45 13.01 8.00
N LYS A 26 6.79 14.29 8.16
CA LYS A 26 6.94 15.22 7.03
C LYS A 26 8.06 14.81 6.07
N SER A 27 9.19 14.29 6.58
CA SER A 27 10.30 13.88 5.72
C SER A 27 10.01 12.59 4.96
N VAL A 28 9.28 11.65 5.57
CA VAL A 28 9.02 10.34 4.92
C VAL A 28 7.73 10.29 4.12
N ARG A 29 6.74 11.18 4.34
CA ARG A 29 5.42 11.05 3.69
C ARG A 29 5.48 11.09 2.16
N MET A 30 6.46 11.78 1.57
CA MET A 30 6.59 11.89 0.10
C MET A 30 7.29 10.69 -0.52
N THR A 31 8.00 9.90 0.29
CA THR A 31 8.80 8.76 -0.18
C THR A 31 8.26 7.43 0.34
N CYS A 32 7.37 7.46 1.35
CA CYS A 32 6.88 6.25 1.96
C CYS A 32 5.87 5.54 1.05
N PRO A 33 5.87 4.20 1.05
CA PRO A 33 5.00 3.42 0.20
C PRO A 33 3.50 3.72 0.28
N LEU A 34 3.05 4.23 1.42
CA LEU A 34 1.64 4.47 1.71
C LEU A 34 1.00 5.51 0.79
N PHE A 35 1.78 6.48 0.31
CA PHE A 35 1.30 7.57 -0.56
C PHE A 35 1.73 7.42 -2.03
N ASP A 36 2.37 6.31 -2.39
CA ASP A 36 2.71 5.98 -3.78
C ASP A 36 1.45 5.42 -4.48
N THR A 37 0.57 6.34 -4.90
CA THR A 37 -0.72 6.02 -5.53
C THR A 37 -0.55 5.25 -6.83
N ALA A 38 0.44 5.62 -7.65
CA ALA A 38 0.72 4.93 -8.90
C ALA A 38 1.05 3.44 -8.67
N ARG A 39 1.88 3.13 -7.67
CA ARG A 39 2.15 1.73 -7.32
C ARG A 39 0.93 1.04 -6.71
N TRP A 40 0.13 1.75 -5.91
CA TRP A 40 -1.10 1.19 -5.35
C TRP A 40 -2.09 0.78 -6.46
N VAL A 41 -2.34 1.67 -7.44
CA VAL A 41 -3.21 1.39 -8.59
C VAL A 41 -2.71 0.18 -9.37
N ARG A 42 -1.42 0.13 -9.72
CA ARG A 42 -0.84 -1.04 -10.42
C ARG A 42 -1.08 -2.34 -9.67
N ASN A 43 -0.86 -2.37 -8.35
CA ASN A 43 -1.09 -3.57 -7.56
C ASN A 43 -2.57 -3.97 -7.51
N LEU A 44 -3.49 -3.00 -7.53
CA LEU A 44 -4.92 -3.25 -7.59
C LEU A 44 -5.34 -3.84 -8.94
N GLU A 45 -4.87 -3.24 -10.04
CA GLU A 45 -5.11 -3.72 -11.42
C GLU A 45 -4.62 -5.16 -11.61
N ARG A 46 -3.40 -5.48 -11.12
CA ARG A 46 -2.87 -6.84 -11.07
C ARG A 46 -3.79 -7.80 -10.31
N GLY A 47 -4.39 -7.34 -9.21
CA GLY A 47 -5.37 -8.10 -8.44
C GLY A 47 -6.64 -8.40 -9.24
N TYR A 48 -7.19 -7.40 -9.94
CA TYR A 48 -8.34 -7.58 -10.82
C TYR A 48 -8.06 -8.57 -11.95
N LEU A 49 -6.93 -8.42 -12.64
CA LEU A 49 -6.52 -9.35 -13.70
C LEU A 49 -6.37 -10.78 -13.20
N LYS A 50 -5.78 -10.97 -12.01
CA LYS A 50 -5.66 -12.29 -11.40
C LYS A 50 -7.03 -12.92 -11.09
N MET A 51 -7.95 -12.14 -10.54
CA MET A 51 -9.33 -12.61 -10.31
C MET A 51 -10.03 -12.97 -11.62
N TRP A 52 -9.88 -12.14 -12.66
CA TRP A 52 -10.45 -12.40 -13.97
C TRP A 52 -9.91 -13.69 -14.59
N ASN A 53 -8.59 -13.88 -14.58
CA ASN A 53 -7.96 -15.09 -15.12
C ASN A 53 -8.39 -16.37 -14.39
N LEU A 54 -8.54 -16.30 -13.05
CA LEU A 54 -9.07 -17.42 -12.27
C LEU A 54 -10.50 -17.76 -12.69
N HIS A 55 -11.35 -16.74 -12.86
CA HIS A 55 -12.73 -16.90 -13.30
C HIS A 55 -12.81 -17.51 -14.71
N CYS A 56 -12.06 -16.96 -15.68
CA CYS A 56 -11.99 -17.50 -17.04
C CYS A 56 -11.47 -18.94 -17.10
N SER A 57 -10.62 -19.34 -16.13
CA SER A 57 -10.11 -20.70 -16.00
C SER A 57 -11.09 -21.66 -15.31
N GLY A 58 -12.31 -21.21 -15.00
CA GLY A 58 -13.33 -22.02 -14.31
C GLY A 58 -13.01 -22.33 -12.84
N GLN A 59 -12.01 -21.67 -12.26
CA GLN A 59 -11.65 -21.88 -10.86
C GLN A 59 -12.61 -21.14 -9.93
N ARG A 60 -12.83 -21.71 -8.74
CA ARG A 60 -13.60 -21.04 -7.68
C ARG A 60 -12.79 -19.89 -7.07
N PRO A 61 -13.46 -18.86 -6.50
CA PRO A 61 -12.79 -17.82 -5.74
C PRO A 61 -11.89 -18.42 -4.66
N GLN A 62 -10.63 -17.98 -4.62
CA GLN A 62 -9.61 -18.47 -3.68
C GLN A 62 -8.74 -17.32 -3.19
N HIS A 63 -8.14 -17.50 -2.01
CA HIS A 63 -7.20 -16.53 -1.47
C HIS A 63 -5.97 -16.44 -2.38
N PHE A 64 -5.58 -15.22 -2.75
CA PHE A 64 -4.29 -14.96 -3.37
C PHE A 64 -3.69 -13.67 -2.83
N LYS A 65 -2.39 -13.50 -3.06
CA LYS A 65 -1.67 -12.26 -2.76
C LYS A 65 -1.08 -11.72 -4.05
N VAL A 66 -1.20 -10.41 -4.26
CA VAL A 66 -0.46 -9.72 -5.32
C VAL A 66 0.96 -9.51 -4.82
N THR A 67 1.93 -10.14 -5.46
CA THR A 67 3.35 -9.94 -5.16
C THR A 67 3.94 -8.89 -6.11
N LYS A 68 5.00 -8.23 -5.67
CA LYS A 68 5.74 -7.27 -6.48
C LYS A 68 6.73 -8.02 -7.37
N ASN A 69 6.22 -8.89 -8.23
CA ASN A 69 7.00 -9.67 -9.17
C ASN A 69 6.58 -9.32 -10.60
N ASP A 70 7.39 -8.54 -11.29
CA ASP A 70 7.09 -8.07 -12.64
C ASP A 70 7.15 -9.21 -13.68
N LEU A 71 7.72 -10.37 -13.32
CA LEU A 71 7.67 -11.59 -14.13
C LEU A 71 6.29 -12.28 -14.08
N GLU A 72 5.54 -12.10 -13.00
CA GLU A 72 4.19 -12.65 -12.84
C GLU A 72 3.15 -11.81 -13.62
N TYR A 73 3.49 -10.55 -13.96
CA TYR A 73 2.61 -9.60 -14.64
C TYR A 73 3.35 -8.87 -15.79
N PRO A 74 3.74 -9.60 -16.86
CA PRO A 74 4.52 -9.01 -17.97
C PRO A 74 3.80 -7.88 -18.70
N TYR A 75 2.48 -7.74 -18.51
CA TYR A 75 1.63 -6.77 -19.18
C TYR A 75 1.47 -5.43 -18.47
N ASP A 76 2.09 -5.21 -17.30
CA ASP A 76 1.93 -3.95 -16.56
C ASP A 76 2.36 -2.69 -17.34
N ARG A 77 3.20 -2.86 -18.37
CA ARG A 77 3.62 -1.77 -19.25
C ARG A 77 2.62 -1.44 -20.35
N TYR A 78 1.62 -2.29 -20.59
CA TYR A 78 0.70 -2.18 -21.72
C TYR A 78 -0.75 -1.84 -21.33
N ILE A 79 -1.11 -1.93 -20.04
CA ILE A 79 -2.47 -1.62 -19.56
C ILE A 79 -2.80 -0.12 -19.77
N TYR A 80 -1.80 0.76 -19.68
CA TYR A 80 -1.96 2.21 -19.86
C TYR A 80 -2.14 2.67 -21.31
N ILE A 81 -2.17 1.77 -22.30
CA ILE A 81 -2.30 2.13 -23.72
C ILE A 81 -3.76 2.06 -24.19
N TYR A 82 -4.67 1.54 -23.34
CA TYR A 82 -6.06 1.26 -23.71
C TYR A 82 -7.11 2.00 -22.85
N ILE A 83 -6.69 3.03 -22.10
CA ILE A 83 -7.54 3.95 -21.33
C ILE A 83 -7.16 5.37 -21.72
#